data_AF-A0A9P5AZR4-F1
#
_entry.id   AF-A0A9P5AZR4-F1
#
_cell.length_a   1.000
_cell.length_b   1.000
_cell.length_c   1.000
_cell.angle_alpha   90.00
_cell.angle_beta   90.00
_cell.angle_gamma   90.00
#
_symmetry.space_group_name_H-M   'P 1'
#
loop_
_entity.id
_entity.type
_entity.pdbx_description
1 polymer ?
#
loop_
_entity_poly.entity_id
_entity_poly.type
_entity_poly.pdbx_seq_one_letter_code
_entity_poly.pdbx_strand_id
1 'polypeptide(L)'
;MKSFNLLALCQALLVAATPYGSKLPARQQSNSFAGVNSFFLHAFKQQDILDVLDAIKDANLKVLRIFISPTGHNAKNSGSISMPHIEPRTVGVWDDTQLKAIDQLTIAIHDRYKLGCWGSDATSSLSTPTWAANKLMLFEEFGATGRSKSTTVGQHIDVFNGLGVPWMPWQISKPGNKASDYEFWTDEPTYDVVEDGSNDALAKSAAQTWSI
;
A
#
# COMPACT_ATOMS: atom_id res chain seq x y z
N MET A 1 -58.25 -23.71 62.75
CA MET A 1 -57.39 -22.52 62.63
C MET A 1 -56.15 -22.97 61.86
N LYS A 2 -56.17 -23.10 60.53
CA LYS A 2 -55.97 -22.07 59.49
C LYS A 2 -54.70 -21.24 59.70
N SER A 3 -53.60 -21.81 59.24
CA SER A 3 -52.32 -21.17 58.96
C SER A 3 -52.46 -20.16 57.81
N PHE A 4 -51.99 -18.93 58.04
CA PHE A 4 -51.77 -17.92 57.01
C PHE A 4 -50.26 -17.86 56.72
N ASN A 5 -49.84 -18.38 55.57
CA ASN A 5 -48.53 -18.08 54.99
C ASN A 5 -48.76 -17.05 53.89
N LEU A 6 -48.25 -15.84 54.08
CA LEU A 6 -48.29 -14.77 53.08
C LEU A 6 -46.95 -14.72 52.33
N LEU A 7 -47.09 -14.58 51.01
CA LEU A 7 -46.09 -14.44 49.96
C LEU A 7 -44.85 -13.60 50.29
N ALA A 8 -43.70 -14.04 49.79
CA ALA A 8 -42.85 -13.22 48.94
C ALA A 8 -41.96 -14.12 48.06
N LEU A 9 -42.41 -14.33 46.83
CA LEU A 9 -41.68 -15.02 45.77
C LEU A 9 -40.79 -13.98 45.05
N CYS A 10 -39.52 -13.86 45.44
CA CYS A 10 -38.52 -13.16 44.63
C CYS A 10 -37.74 -14.20 43.83
N GLN A 11 -38.27 -14.58 42.66
CA GLN A 11 -37.46 -15.22 41.62
C GLN A 11 -36.59 -14.16 40.97
N ALA A 12 -35.30 -14.17 41.26
CA ALA A 12 -34.32 -13.46 40.47
C ALA A 12 -34.19 -14.18 39.11
N LEU A 13 -34.68 -13.55 38.05
CA LEU A 13 -34.35 -13.92 36.67
C LEU A 13 -32.87 -13.60 36.44
N LEU A 14 -32.00 -14.62 36.50
CA LEU A 14 -30.70 -14.54 35.85
C LEU A 14 -30.96 -14.56 34.33
N VAL A 15 -30.92 -13.39 33.70
CA VAL A 15 -30.73 -13.31 32.25
C VAL A 15 -29.28 -13.73 32.00
N ALA A 16 -29.07 -14.97 31.53
CA ALA A 16 -27.78 -15.36 30.98
C ALA A 16 -27.52 -14.46 29.77
N ALA A 17 -26.55 -13.55 29.89
CA ALA A 17 -26.04 -12.80 28.76
C ALA A 17 -25.44 -13.80 27.77
N THR A 18 -26.16 -14.10 26.69
CA THR A 18 -25.58 -14.80 25.55
C THR A 18 -24.51 -13.87 24.98
N PRO A 19 -23.24 -14.31 24.85
CA PRO A 19 -22.24 -13.51 24.16
C PRO A 19 -22.64 -13.46 22.68
N TYR A 20 -23.39 -12.42 22.31
CA TYR A 20 -23.59 -12.02 20.92
C TYR A 20 -22.30 -11.37 20.44
N GLY A 21 -21.38 -12.24 20.07
CA GLY A 21 -20.18 -11.91 19.34
C GLY A 21 -19.75 -13.21 18.69
N SER A 22 -20.26 -13.49 17.49
CA SER A 22 -19.53 -14.35 16.59
C SER A 22 -18.11 -13.80 16.57
N LYS A 23 -17.15 -14.54 17.14
CA LYS A 23 -15.75 -14.30 16.86
C LYS A 23 -15.68 -14.29 15.34
N LEU A 24 -15.40 -13.11 14.77
CA LEU A 24 -14.98 -13.04 13.38
C LEU A 24 -13.92 -14.14 13.24
N PRO A 25 -14.02 -15.03 12.24
CA PRO A 25 -12.99 -16.04 12.04
C PRO A 25 -11.66 -15.32 12.11
N ALA A 26 -10.74 -15.82 12.94
CA ALA A 26 -9.41 -15.24 13.04
C ALA A 26 -8.91 -15.09 11.61
N ARG A 27 -8.76 -13.85 11.13
CA ARG A 27 -8.20 -13.60 9.80
C ARG A 27 -6.85 -14.28 9.85
N GLN A 28 -6.72 -15.39 9.12
CA GLN A 28 -5.48 -16.13 9.02
C GLN A 28 -4.38 -15.10 8.78
N GLN A 29 -3.33 -15.13 9.60
CA GLN A 29 -2.22 -14.18 9.55
C GLN A 29 -1.88 -13.95 8.08
N SER A 30 -2.16 -12.76 7.56
CA SER A 30 -1.99 -12.48 6.14
C SER A 30 -0.53 -12.73 5.81
N ASN A 31 -0.26 -13.40 4.70
CA ASN A 31 1.11 -13.47 4.21
C ASN A 31 1.66 -12.03 4.06
N SER A 32 2.98 -11.87 4.19
CA SER A 32 3.62 -10.61 3.82
C SER A 32 3.35 -10.33 2.34
N PHE A 33 3.54 -9.08 1.94
CA PHE A 33 3.35 -8.68 0.55
C PHE A 33 4.42 -7.69 0.13
N ALA A 34 4.64 -7.63 -1.18
CA ALA A 34 5.38 -6.57 -1.82
C ALA A 34 4.42 -5.72 -2.66
N GLY A 35 4.74 -4.45 -2.79
CA GLY A 35 4.11 -3.53 -3.72
C GLY A 35 5.17 -2.74 -4.47
N VAL A 36 4.75 -1.68 -5.16
CA VAL A 36 5.66 -0.78 -5.86
C VAL A 36 5.08 0.62 -5.97
N ASN A 37 5.97 1.59 -6.12
CA ASN A 37 5.60 2.97 -6.40
C ASN A 37 5.67 3.26 -7.89
N SER A 38 4.82 4.17 -8.34
CA SER A 38 5.04 4.93 -9.56
C SER A 38 4.59 6.38 -9.36
N PHE A 39 5.50 7.32 -9.54
CA PHE A 39 5.26 8.74 -9.32
C PHE A 39 4.22 9.34 -10.27
N PHE A 40 4.03 8.73 -11.44
CA PHE A 40 3.26 9.37 -12.51
C PHE A 40 2.70 8.36 -13.52
N LEU A 41 2.36 7.15 -13.07
CA LEU A 41 1.82 6.11 -13.97
C LEU A 41 0.56 6.57 -14.71
N HIS A 42 -0.34 7.30 -14.04
CA HIS A 42 -1.54 7.86 -14.66
C HIS A 42 -1.22 8.84 -15.80
N ALA A 43 0.00 9.38 -15.86
CA ALA A 43 0.44 10.24 -16.95
C ALA A 43 1.01 9.47 -18.16
N PHE A 44 1.16 8.14 -18.08
CA PHE A 44 1.68 7.36 -19.20
C PHE A 44 0.64 7.25 -20.33
N LYS A 45 1.10 6.88 -21.53
CA LYS A 45 0.18 6.49 -22.60
C LYS A 45 -0.51 5.18 -22.22
N GLN A 46 -1.73 4.97 -22.71
CA GLN A 46 -2.55 3.81 -22.34
C GLN A 46 -1.80 2.46 -22.46
N GLN A 47 -1.06 2.24 -23.56
CA GLN A 47 -0.32 0.98 -23.71
C GLN A 47 0.81 0.84 -22.68
N ASP A 48 1.51 1.93 -22.38
CA ASP A 48 2.59 1.89 -21.38
C ASP A 48 2.04 1.70 -19.97
N ILE A 49 0.83 2.21 -19.68
CA ILE A 49 0.10 1.88 -18.44
C ILE A 49 -0.15 0.38 -18.36
N LEU A 50 -0.72 -0.22 -19.41
CA LEU A 50 -1.02 -1.65 -19.44
C LEU A 50 0.25 -2.49 -19.26
N ASP A 51 1.32 -2.14 -19.96
CA ASP A 51 2.59 -2.87 -19.86
C ASP A 51 3.18 -2.79 -18.44
N VAL A 52 3.06 -1.64 -17.76
CA VAL A 52 3.48 -1.50 -16.36
C VAL A 52 2.58 -2.32 -15.43
N LEU A 53 1.27 -2.31 -15.63
CA LEU A 53 0.34 -3.10 -14.82
C LEU A 53 0.55 -4.62 -15.01
N ASP A 54 0.84 -5.07 -16.23
CA ASP A 54 1.20 -6.46 -16.52
C ASP A 54 2.53 -6.82 -15.84
N ALA A 55 3.56 -5.98 -15.89
CA ALA A 55 4.81 -6.20 -15.17
C ALA A 55 4.60 -6.26 -13.63
N ILE A 56 3.75 -5.40 -13.07
CA ILE A 56 3.40 -5.45 -11.64
C ILE A 56 2.74 -6.79 -11.28
N LYS A 57 1.80 -7.22 -12.11
CA LYS A 57 1.06 -8.47 -11.93
C LYS A 57 1.98 -9.69 -12.06
N ASP A 58 2.84 -9.72 -13.07
CA ASP A 58 3.78 -10.81 -13.33
C ASP A 58 4.78 -10.95 -12.18
N ALA A 59 5.29 -9.82 -11.65
CA ALA A 59 6.14 -9.79 -10.45
C ALA A 59 5.38 -10.05 -9.13
N ASN A 60 4.09 -10.42 -9.18
CA ASN A 60 3.27 -10.72 -8.01
C ASN A 60 3.10 -9.57 -7.00
N LEU A 61 3.37 -8.32 -7.41
CA LEU A 61 3.26 -7.14 -6.57
C LEU A 61 1.78 -6.82 -6.32
N LYS A 62 1.37 -6.73 -5.05
CA LYS A 62 -0.05 -6.66 -4.65
C LYS A 62 -0.57 -5.24 -4.48
N VAL A 63 0.32 -4.27 -4.31
CA VAL A 63 -0.04 -2.88 -4.06
C VAL A 63 0.73 -1.98 -5.03
N LEU A 64 0.01 -1.11 -5.72
CA LEU A 64 0.59 -0.02 -6.49
C LEU A 64 0.27 1.29 -5.78
N ARG A 65 1.30 2.02 -5.38
CA ARG A 65 1.18 3.39 -4.87
C ARG A 65 1.47 4.39 -5.98
N ILE A 66 0.54 5.31 -6.21
CA ILE A 66 0.70 6.42 -7.14
C ILE A 66 0.73 7.76 -6.43
N PHE A 67 1.34 8.76 -7.06
CA PHE A 67 1.28 10.14 -6.61
C PHE A 67 0.31 10.94 -7.46
N ILE A 68 -0.44 11.83 -6.83
CA ILE A 68 -1.27 12.82 -7.53
C ILE A 68 -0.46 14.12 -7.54
N SER A 69 0.34 14.32 -8.59
CA SER A 69 1.26 15.45 -8.66
C SER A 69 1.45 15.93 -10.10
N PRO A 70 1.80 17.22 -10.30
CA PRO A 70 2.06 17.73 -11.63
C PRO A 70 3.19 16.96 -12.30
N THR A 71 2.95 16.50 -13.52
CA THR A 71 3.93 15.74 -14.30
C THR A 71 4.16 16.43 -15.63
N GLY A 72 5.42 16.61 -16.01
CA GLY A 72 5.77 17.18 -17.31
C GLY A 72 5.62 16.17 -18.45
N HIS A 73 5.49 16.67 -19.68
CA HIS A 73 5.58 15.85 -20.87
C HIS A 73 6.93 15.11 -20.94
N ASN A 74 6.88 13.82 -21.25
CA ASN A 74 8.03 12.91 -21.35
C ASN A 74 8.92 12.90 -20.10
N ALA A 75 8.31 12.98 -18.91
CA ALA A 75 9.02 12.87 -17.64
C ALA A 75 9.78 11.53 -17.59
N LYS A 76 11.05 11.59 -17.18
CA LYS A 76 11.96 10.42 -17.14
C LYS A 76 12.02 9.61 -18.45
N ASN A 77 11.79 10.25 -19.59
CA ASN A 77 11.77 9.61 -20.92
C ASN A 77 10.68 8.55 -21.11
N SER A 78 9.60 8.57 -20.33
CA SER A 78 8.52 7.57 -20.40
C SER A 78 7.46 7.82 -21.48
N GLY A 79 7.61 8.87 -22.28
CA GLY A 79 6.56 9.31 -23.20
C GLY A 79 5.30 9.81 -22.49
N SER A 80 5.36 10.12 -21.18
CA SER A 80 4.24 10.65 -20.41
C SER A 80 3.64 11.90 -21.04
N ILE A 81 2.34 12.09 -20.88
CA ILE A 81 1.66 13.33 -21.21
C ILE A 81 1.70 14.29 -20.00
N SER A 82 1.58 15.59 -20.27
CA SER A 82 1.55 16.58 -19.19
C SER A 82 0.31 16.41 -18.33
N MET A 83 0.49 16.38 -17.01
CA MET A 83 -0.58 16.34 -16.02
C MET A 83 -0.53 17.60 -15.15
N PRO A 84 -1.60 18.41 -15.11
CA PRO A 84 -1.66 19.60 -14.28
C PRO A 84 -1.88 19.26 -12.80
N HIS A 85 -1.58 20.21 -11.90
CA HIS A 85 -2.02 20.11 -10.50
C HIS A 85 -3.56 20.03 -10.42
N ILE A 86 -4.09 19.35 -9.41
CA ILE A 86 -5.55 19.18 -9.23
C ILE A 86 -6.27 20.51 -8.98
N GLU A 87 -5.56 21.51 -8.45
CA GLU A 87 -6.00 22.90 -8.32
C GLU A 87 -4.89 23.81 -8.89
N PRO A 88 -4.84 24.04 -10.21
CA PRO A 88 -3.64 24.59 -10.85
C PRO A 88 -3.45 26.09 -10.66
N ARG A 89 -4.49 26.82 -10.25
CA ARG A 89 -4.46 28.29 -10.16
C ARG A 89 -5.21 28.85 -8.94
N THR A 90 -6.42 28.37 -8.70
CA THR A 90 -7.32 28.90 -7.66
C THR A 90 -7.82 27.77 -6.80
N VAL A 91 -7.65 27.88 -5.47
CA VAL A 91 -8.19 26.92 -4.50
C VAL A 91 -9.72 26.84 -4.67
N GLY A 92 -10.25 25.62 -4.67
CA GLY A 92 -11.65 25.31 -4.93
C GLY A 92 -12.03 25.22 -6.41
N VAL A 93 -11.09 25.46 -7.34
CA VAL A 93 -11.32 25.28 -8.78
C VAL A 93 -10.48 24.09 -9.26
N TRP A 94 -11.17 22.96 -9.39
CA TRP A 94 -10.55 21.67 -9.68
C TRP A 94 -10.32 21.47 -11.18
N ASP A 95 -9.18 20.88 -11.53
CA ASP A 95 -8.89 20.34 -12.86
C ASP A 95 -8.90 18.80 -12.80
N ASP A 96 -9.97 18.22 -13.32
CA ASP A 96 -10.20 16.76 -13.29
C ASP A 96 -9.28 15.97 -14.23
N THR A 97 -8.39 16.62 -14.99
CA THR A 97 -7.54 15.93 -15.97
C THR A 97 -6.75 14.78 -15.34
N GLN A 98 -6.10 14.99 -14.18
CA GLN A 98 -5.42 13.91 -13.46
C GLN A 98 -6.39 12.86 -12.92
N LEU A 99 -7.54 13.27 -12.38
CA LEU A 99 -8.51 12.34 -11.80
C LEU A 99 -9.08 11.40 -12.86
N LYS A 100 -9.41 11.92 -14.06
CA LYS A 100 -9.87 11.11 -15.20
C LYS A 100 -8.81 10.16 -15.71
N ALA A 101 -7.53 10.52 -15.62
CA ALA A 101 -6.43 9.64 -15.98
C ALA A 101 -6.23 8.53 -14.93
N ILE A 102 -6.40 8.85 -13.65
CA ILE A 102 -6.41 7.87 -12.56
C ILE A 102 -7.61 6.92 -12.70
N ASP A 103 -8.77 7.41 -13.13
CA ASP A 103 -9.95 6.58 -13.38
C ASP A 103 -9.66 5.47 -14.41
N GLN A 104 -8.73 5.68 -15.34
CA GLN A 104 -8.30 4.65 -16.31
C GLN A 104 -7.42 3.56 -15.70
N LEU A 105 -6.83 3.79 -14.52
CA LEU A 105 -6.12 2.76 -13.73
C LEU A 105 -7.08 1.87 -12.94
N THR A 106 -8.37 2.20 -12.90
CA THR A 106 -9.36 1.61 -11.98
C THR A 106 -9.77 0.20 -12.37
N ILE A 107 -8.89 -0.76 -12.06
CA ILE A 107 -9.26 -2.09 -11.56
C ILE A 107 -9.03 -2.18 -10.03
N ALA A 108 -8.45 -1.16 -9.38
CA ALA A 108 -8.50 -0.99 -7.92
C ALA A 108 -8.30 0.47 -7.50
N ILE A 109 -9.37 1.19 -7.17
CA ILE A 109 -9.28 2.36 -6.29
C ILE A 109 -9.84 1.94 -4.94
N HIS A 110 -9.01 2.03 -3.91
CA HIS A 110 -9.47 2.04 -2.53
C HIS A 110 -10.16 3.38 -2.28
N ASP A 111 -11.48 3.33 -2.09
CA ASP A 111 -12.33 4.47 -1.77
C ASP A 111 -11.77 5.24 -0.56
N ARG A 112 -11.54 6.54 -0.74
CA ARG A 112 -11.23 7.48 0.34
C ARG A 112 -12.33 8.52 0.49
N TYR A 113 -13.57 8.08 0.63
CA TYR A 113 -14.63 8.85 1.28
C TYR A 113 -14.96 8.28 2.67
N LYS A 114 -14.14 8.68 3.65
CA LYS A 114 -14.66 8.95 4.99
C LYS A 114 -14.16 10.31 5.44
N LEU A 115 -15.01 11.32 5.23
CA LEU A 115 -14.83 12.67 5.76
C LEU A 115 -14.79 12.61 7.30
N GLY A 116 -13.67 13.05 7.86
CA GLY A 116 -13.45 13.20 9.29
C GLY A 116 -12.06 13.77 9.53
N CYS A 117 -12.02 14.94 10.14
CA CYS A 117 -10.88 15.85 10.36
C CYS A 117 -9.60 15.13 10.78
N TRP A 118 -8.43 15.55 10.26
CA TRP A 118 -7.16 15.80 10.98
C TRP A 118 -6.08 16.13 9.95
N GLY A 119 -5.90 17.43 9.70
CA GLY A 119 -4.67 17.97 9.15
C GLY A 119 -3.80 18.45 10.32
N SER A 120 -2.86 17.62 10.74
CA SER A 120 -1.63 17.99 11.45
C SER A 120 -0.82 16.75 11.78
N ASP A 121 0.49 16.83 11.55
CA ASP A 121 1.58 15.94 11.99
C ASP A 121 2.03 14.82 11.05
N ALA A 122 3.00 15.16 10.19
CA ALA A 122 3.97 14.21 9.66
C ALA A 122 5.37 14.84 9.58
N THR A 123 5.90 15.27 10.72
CA THR A 123 7.34 15.47 10.91
C THR A 123 7.75 14.94 12.28
N SER A 124 8.90 14.24 12.31
CA SER A 124 9.59 13.59 13.45
C SER A 124 9.06 12.22 13.90
N SER A 125 9.78 11.13 13.56
CA SER A 125 10.77 10.49 14.43
C SER A 125 11.11 9.06 13.96
N LEU A 126 12.19 8.91 13.18
CA LEU A 126 12.96 7.67 13.07
C LEU A 126 13.82 7.53 14.32
N SER A 127 13.26 7.04 15.43
CA SER A 127 14.01 6.48 16.57
C SER A 127 13.09 5.99 17.68
N THR A 128 12.29 4.96 17.41
CA THR A 128 11.78 4.01 18.40
C THR A 128 11.32 2.78 17.64
N PRO A 129 11.47 1.56 18.15
CA PRO A 129 10.90 0.41 17.46
C PRO A 129 9.38 0.59 17.40
N THR A 130 8.85 0.73 16.19
CA THR A 130 7.43 0.99 15.89
C THR A 130 6.47 -0.04 16.47
N TRP A 131 6.97 -1.22 16.87
CA TRP A 131 6.23 -2.21 17.66
C TRP A 131 5.73 -1.68 19.01
N ALA A 132 6.41 -0.69 19.62
CA ALA A 132 5.98 -0.06 20.86
C ALA A 132 4.80 0.91 20.66
N ALA A 133 4.57 1.38 19.44
CA ALA A 133 3.54 2.38 19.12
C ALA A 133 2.23 1.76 18.60
N ASN A 134 2.13 0.42 18.50
CA ASN A 134 0.99 -0.29 17.90
C ASN A 134 0.64 0.23 16.48
N LYS A 135 1.65 0.66 15.71
CA LYS A 135 1.50 1.14 14.33
C LYS A 135 1.98 0.09 13.35
N LEU A 136 1.30 -0.02 12.21
CA LEU A 136 1.74 -0.83 11.09
C LEU A 136 3.02 -0.24 10.46
N MET A 137 3.93 -1.11 10.02
CA MET A 137 5.19 -0.73 9.40
C MET A 137 5.25 -1.18 7.94
N LEU A 138 5.54 -0.24 7.04
CA LEU A 138 5.71 -0.48 5.60
C LEU A 138 6.98 0.26 5.15
N PHE A 139 7.87 -0.43 4.45
CA PHE A 139 9.00 0.23 3.78
C PHE A 139 8.51 0.78 2.44
N GLU A 140 8.04 2.03 2.45
CA GLU A 140 7.22 2.58 1.37
C GLU A 140 8.02 3.16 0.20
N GLU A 141 9.30 3.51 0.36
CA GLU A 141 10.16 3.97 -0.74
C GLU A 141 11.63 3.62 -0.46
N PHE A 142 12.23 2.81 -1.32
CA PHE A 142 13.66 2.50 -1.29
C PHE A 142 14.16 2.16 -2.69
N GLY A 143 15.46 2.37 -2.92
CA GLY A 143 16.07 2.05 -4.20
C GLY A 143 17.58 2.29 -4.14
N ALA A 144 18.25 2.06 -5.25
CA ALA A 144 19.67 2.33 -5.40
C ALA A 144 19.98 2.82 -6.83
N THR A 145 21.18 3.37 -7.00
CA THR A 145 21.75 3.71 -8.29
C THR A 145 23.11 3.03 -8.46
N GLY A 146 23.73 3.17 -9.62
CA GLY A 146 25.05 2.62 -9.92
C GLY A 146 25.04 1.13 -10.25
N ARG A 147 26.25 0.59 -10.49
CA ARG A 147 26.44 -0.80 -10.95
C ARG A 147 25.94 -1.86 -9.95
N SER A 148 25.87 -1.50 -8.67
CA SER A 148 25.44 -2.37 -7.58
C SER A 148 23.96 -2.20 -7.23
N LYS A 149 23.17 -1.53 -8.09
CA LYS A 149 21.75 -1.23 -7.85
C LYS A 149 20.95 -2.48 -7.50
N SER A 150 20.94 -3.49 -8.37
CA SER A 150 20.17 -4.72 -8.15
C SER A 150 20.60 -5.45 -6.88
N THR A 151 21.90 -5.55 -6.62
CA THR A 151 22.44 -6.14 -5.39
C THR A 151 21.99 -5.38 -4.14
N THR A 152 22.03 -4.05 -4.16
CA THR A 152 21.66 -3.21 -3.01
C THR A 152 20.16 -3.30 -2.73
N VAL A 153 19.34 -3.26 -3.80
CA VAL A 153 17.89 -3.43 -3.69
C VAL A 153 17.55 -4.82 -3.12
N GLY A 154 18.23 -5.87 -3.59
CA GLY A 154 18.05 -7.24 -3.08
C GLY A 154 18.40 -7.36 -1.59
N GLN A 155 19.51 -6.77 -1.15
CA GLN A 155 19.90 -6.77 0.26
C GLN A 155 18.85 -6.09 1.17
N HIS A 156 18.23 -5.01 0.70
CA HIS A 156 17.12 -4.38 1.44
C HIS A 156 15.91 -5.30 1.51
N ILE A 157 15.53 -5.91 0.38
CA ILE A 157 14.40 -6.86 0.32
C ILE A 157 14.63 -8.06 1.24
N ASP A 158 15.83 -8.65 1.25
CA ASP A 158 16.19 -9.76 2.13
C ASP A 158 15.97 -9.39 3.61
N VAL A 159 16.35 -8.17 4.00
CA VAL A 159 16.11 -7.67 5.36
C VAL A 159 14.62 -7.52 5.63
N PHE A 160 13.85 -6.90 4.73
CA PHE A 160 12.42 -6.66 4.92
C PHE A 160 11.62 -7.98 4.99
N ASN A 161 11.93 -8.91 4.09
CA ASN A 161 11.38 -10.26 4.08
C ASN A 161 11.79 -11.02 5.34
N GLY A 162 13.05 -10.93 5.77
CA GLY A 162 13.51 -11.53 7.04
C GLY A 162 12.78 -11.00 8.26
N LEU A 163 12.34 -9.74 8.22
CA LEU A 163 11.52 -9.11 9.26
C LEU A 163 10.02 -9.40 9.10
N GLY A 164 9.56 -9.97 7.99
CA GLY A 164 8.15 -10.14 7.67
C GLY A 164 7.40 -8.81 7.49
N VAL A 165 8.11 -7.76 7.10
CA VAL A 165 7.55 -6.41 6.93
C VAL A 165 7.31 -6.14 5.44
N PRO A 166 6.09 -5.73 5.03
CA PRO A 166 5.82 -5.37 3.65
C PRO A 166 6.67 -4.21 3.15
N TRP A 167 6.87 -4.13 1.84
CA TRP A 167 7.78 -3.15 1.22
C TRP A 167 7.38 -2.77 -0.20
N MET A 168 7.80 -1.60 -0.66
CA MET A 168 7.53 -1.04 -1.98
C MET A 168 8.75 -0.25 -2.49
N PRO A 169 9.44 -0.70 -3.56
CA PRO A 169 10.61 0.01 -4.08
C PRO A 169 10.19 1.24 -4.91
N TRP A 170 11.14 2.16 -5.06
CA TRP A 170 11.08 3.27 -6.00
C TRP A 170 11.89 2.93 -7.24
N GLN A 171 11.36 3.08 -8.45
CA GLN A 171 9.94 2.99 -8.82
C GLN A 171 9.90 2.17 -10.10
N ILE A 172 8.77 1.53 -10.41
CA ILE A 172 8.61 0.93 -11.73
C ILE A 172 8.28 2.02 -12.74
N SER A 173 9.00 2.04 -13.86
CA SER A 173 8.82 3.01 -14.93
C SER A 173 9.16 2.38 -16.27
N LYS A 174 8.46 2.78 -17.33
CA LYS A 174 8.73 2.36 -18.70
C LYS A 174 9.15 3.57 -19.54
N PRO A 175 10.40 3.64 -20.04
CA PRO A 175 11.50 2.76 -19.68
C PRO A 175 11.94 3.01 -18.23
N GLY A 176 12.76 2.10 -17.72
CA GLY A 176 13.54 2.34 -16.53
C GLY A 176 14.73 3.23 -16.85
N ASN A 177 15.65 3.40 -15.90
CA ASN A 177 16.84 4.22 -16.11
C ASN A 177 18.14 3.50 -15.74
N LYS A 178 18.12 2.16 -15.73
CA LYS A 178 19.29 1.30 -15.53
C LYS A 178 20.03 1.69 -14.25
N ALA A 179 21.36 1.75 -14.33
CA ALA A 179 22.21 2.19 -13.23
C ALA A 179 22.21 3.71 -13.00
N SER A 180 21.60 4.51 -13.89
CA SER A 180 21.71 5.97 -13.85
C SER A 180 20.78 6.62 -12.84
N ASP A 181 19.69 5.93 -12.45
CA ASP A 181 18.68 6.44 -11.52
C ASP A 181 17.93 5.28 -10.84
N TYR A 182 17.01 5.62 -9.96
CA TYR A 182 16.31 4.65 -9.11
C TYR A 182 15.25 3.84 -9.87
N GLU A 183 14.65 4.39 -10.93
CA GLU A 183 13.64 3.73 -11.77
C GLU A 183 14.14 2.41 -12.35
N PHE A 184 13.33 1.35 -12.31
CA PHE A 184 13.64 0.06 -12.92
C PHE A 184 12.52 -0.40 -13.86
N TRP A 185 12.86 -1.28 -14.78
CA TRP A 185 11.97 -1.86 -15.77
C TRP A 185 12.30 -3.33 -16.03
N THR A 186 11.42 -4.02 -16.75
CA THR A 186 11.48 -5.48 -16.99
C THR A 186 12.71 -5.94 -17.76
N ASP A 187 13.44 -5.04 -18.42
CA ASP A 187 14.70 -5.33 -19.10
C ASP A 187 15.95 -5.06 -18.24
N GLU A 188 15.77 -4.84 -16.93
CA GLU A 188 16.85 -4.57 -15.98
C GLU A 188 16.94 -5.63 -14.88
N PRO A 189 18.17 -5.99 -14.42
CA PRO A 189 18.35 -6.96 -13.33
C PRO A 189 17.68 -6.59 -11.99
N THR A 190 17.30 -5.33 -11.81
CA THR A 190 16.59 -4.89 -10.60
C THR A 190 15.16 -5.43 -10.58
N TYR A 191 14.53 -5.62 -11.74
CA TYR A 191 13.19 -6.18 -11.84
C TYR A 191 13.17 -7.64 -11.36
N ASP A 192 14.11 -8.46 -11.83
CA ASP A 192 14.23 -9.88 -11.42
C ASP A 192 14.35 -10.00 -9.90
N VAL A 193 15.18 -9.16 -9.28
CA VAL A 193 15.37 -9.13 -7.82
C VAL A 193 14.08 -8.72 -7.08
N VAL A 194 13.31 -7.78 -7.63
CA VAL A 194 12.03 -7.36 -7.07
C VAL A 194 10.97 -8.46 -7.22
N GLU A 195 10.93 -9.15 -8.34
CA GLU A 195 10.04 -10.28 -8.60
C GLU A 195 10.34 -11.45 -7.66
N ASP A 196 11.59 -11.90 -7.57
CA ASP A 196 12.01 -12.98 -6.66
C ASP A 196 11.68 -12.63 -5.20
N GLY A 197 12.01 -11.41 -4.81
CA GLY A 197 11.71 -10.88 -3.49
C GLY A 197 10.22 -10.84 -3.15
N SER A 198 9.39 -10.43 -4.12
CA SER A 198 7.94 -10.38 -3.99
C SER A 198 7.34 -11.77 -3.79
N ASN A 199 7.82 -12.75 -4.56
CA ASN A 199 7.44 -14.15 -4.41
C ASN A 199 7.84 -14.71 -3.04
N ASP A 200 9.03 -14.39 -2.53
CA ASP A 200 9.46 -14.77 -1.18
C ASP A 200 8.60 -14.11 -0.09
N ALA A 201 8.23 -12.83 -0.24
CA ALA A 201 7.34 -12.14 0.70
C ALA A 201 5.99 -12.85 0.84
N LEU A 202 5.40 -13.28 -0.28
CA LEU A 202 4.12 -14.01 -0.31
C LEU A 202 4.19 -15.38 0.37
N ALA A 203 5.38 -15.98 0.47
CA ALA A 203 5.58 -17.25 1.16
C ALA A 203 5.75 -17.10 2.69
N LYS A 204 5.94 -15.87 3.19
CA LYS A 204 6.17 -15.59 4.61
C LYS A 204 4.93 -15.07 5.32
N SER A 205 4.81 -15.36 6.61
CA SER A 205 3.83 -14.70 7.47
C SER A 205 4.24 -13.25 7.74
N ALA A 206 3.31 -12.31 7.63
CA ALA A 206 3.59 -10.92 7.99
C ALA A 206 3.81 -10.78 9.50
N ALA A 207 4.75 -9.92 9.91
CA ALA A 207 5.01 -9.60 11.31
C ALA A 207 3.85 -8.89 12.00
N GLN A 208 2.99 -8.24 11.21
CA GLN A 208 1.77 -7.60 11.65
C GLN A 208 0.62 -8.05 10.76
N THR A 209 -0.62 -8.08 11.25
CA THR A 209 -1.77 -8.43 10.41
C THR A 209 -2.12 -7.26 9.51
N TRP A 210 -2.10 -7.50 8.20
CA TRP A 210 -2.49 -6.51 7.19
C TRP A 210 -3.83 -6.89 6.60
N SER A 211 -4.78 -5.96 6.58
CA SER A 211 -6.01 -6.07 5.79
C SER A 211 -5.81 -5.47 4.41
N ILE A 212 -5.16 -6.24 3.54
CA ILE A 212 -5.19 -6.06 2.08
C ILE A 212 -6.35 -6.84 1.47
#